data_AF-A0A9D6URH9-F1
#
_entry.id   AF-A0A9D6URH9-F1
#
_cell.length_a   1.000
_cell.length_b   1.000
_cell.length_c   1.000
_cell.angle_alpha   90.00
_cell.angle_beta   90.00
_cell.angle_gamma   90.00
#
_symmetry.space_group_name_H-M   'P 1'
#
loop_
_entity.id
_entity.type
_entity.pdbx_description
1 polymer ?
#
loop_
_entity_poly.entity_id
_entity_poly.type
_entity_poly.pdbx_seq_one_letter_code
_entity_poly.pdbx_strand_id
1 'polypeptide(L)'
;MDPRRFWTLIGGPRGIFILAALAAAGTLIPWKFGFLFPDPVILLAYTAIAVLFASNFTVDGVVGQREDSIVRATVLWGAVWGFAGWAMILGAAFAALAQWKNQLVLPPGLTLLALAIFTAAAAWLSACLAAVTALSVLSAKTGRDLMRMGFFFIVLVLLFATRLGPASWQVALSWPLRQGRFPIALASAAPFLAAAGWVFLRKTGAMLADRRRGLSILDS
;
A
#
# COMPACT_ATOMS: atom_id res chain seq x y z
N MET A 1 6.36 13.75 14.44
CA MET A 1 4.98 14.07 14.02
C MET A 1 4.15 14.19 15.29
N ASP A 2 3.36 15.26 15.44
CA ASP A 2 2.51 15.45 16.63
C ASP A 2 1.45 14.32 16.70
N PRO A 3 1.27 13.65 17.85
CA PRO A 3 0.27 12.60 18.03
C PRO A 3 -1.16 13.05 17.69
N ARG A 4 -1.52 14.32 17.92
CA ARG A 4 -2.86 14.85 17.55
C ARG A 4 -3.05 14.88 16.04
N ARG A 5 -2.00 15.24 15.31
CA ARG A 5 -2.00 15.24 13.84
C ARG A 5 -2.06 13.82 13.30
N PHE A 6 -1.37 12.87 13.92
CA PHE A 6 -1.48 11.46 13.53
C PHE A 6 -2.92 10.94 13.67
N TRP A 7 -3.57 11.24 14.79
CA TRP A 7 -4.96 10.85 15.05
C TRP A 7 -5.98 11.40 14.05
N THR A 8 -5.75 12.63 13.56
CA THR A 8 -6.62 13.22 12.54
C THR A 8 -6.40 12.57 11.17
N LEU A 9 -5.16 12.25 10.80
CA LEU A 9 -4.85 11.60 9.53
C LEU A 9 -5.35 10.15 9.42
N ILE A 10 -5.39 9.42 10.53
CA ILE A 10 -6.03 8.09 10.54
C ILE A 10 -7.56 8.16 10.56
N GLY A 11 -8.17 9.36 10.59
CA GLY A 11 -9.63 9.55 10.61
C GLY A 11 -10.27 9.41 12.00
N GLY A 12 -9.48 9.46 13.07
CA GLY A 12 -9.97 9.36 14.44
C GLY A 12 -10.66 8.01 14.74
N PRO A 13 -11.66 8.01 15.65
CA PRO A 13 -12.44 6.81 15.97
C PRO A 13 -13.16 6.20 14.76
N ARG A 14 -13.62 7.04 13.82
CA ARG A 14 -14.31 6.59 12.60
C ARG A 14 -13.37 5.79 11.70
N GLY A 15 -12.12 6.23 11.56
CA GLY A 15 -11.12 5.50 10.77
C GLY A 15 -10.75 4.15 11.38
N ILE A 16 -10.64 4.07 12.71
CA ILE A 16 -10.45 2.79 13.41
C ILE A 16 -11.65 1.87 13.20
N PHE A 17 -12.87 2.40 13.28
CA PHE A 17 -14.08 1.61 13.01
C PHE A 17 -14.09 1.07 11.58
N ILE A 18 -13.73 1.88 10.58
CA ILE A 18 -13.61 1.44 9.19
C ILE A 18 -12.54 0.36 9.05
N LEU A 19 -11.39 0.51 9.71
CA LEU A 19 -10.33 -0.49 9.71
C LEU A 19 -10.80 -1.81 10.33
N ALA A 20 -11.52 -1.76 11.45
CA ALA A 20 -12.11 -2.93 12.09
C ALA A 20 -13.17 -3.59 11.20
N ALA A 21 -14.03 -2.81 10.56
CA ALA A 21 -15.03 -3.31 9.60
C ALA A 21 -14.36 -3.95 8.37
N LEU A 22 -13.28 -3.36 7.87
CA LEU A 22 -12.48 -3.93 6.77
C LEU A 22 -11.75 -5.21 7.20
N ALA A 23 -11.23 -5.27 8.42
CA ALA A 23 -10.63 -6.49 8.97
C ALA A 23 -11.68 -7.60 9.08
N ALA A 24 -12.88 -7.28 9.58
CA ALA A 24 -14.01 -8.21 9.62
C ALA A 24 -14.45 -8.64 8.21
N ALA A 25 -14.57 -7.72 7.25
CA ALA A 25 -14.87 -8.08 5.86
C ALA A 25 -13.76 -8.95 5.24
N GLY A 26 -12.50 -8.70 5.62
CA GLY A 26 -11.33 -9.48 5.22
C GLY A 26 -11.35 -10.93 5.71
N THR A 27 -12.16 -11.29 6.72
CA THR A 27 -12.32 -12.68 7.16
C THR A 27 -13.29 -13.48 6.28
N LEU A 28 -14.12 -12.80 5.48
CA LEU A 28 -15.07 -13.46 4.56
C LEU A 28 -14.35 -14.19 3.41
N ILE A 29 -13.17 -13.71 3.00
CA ILE A 29 -12.39 -14.32 1.91
C ILE A 29 -11.88 -15.72 2.33
N PRO A 30 -11.21 -15.89 3.48
CA PRO A 30 -10.93 -17.22 4.02
C PRO A 30 -12.15 -18.15 4.08
N TRP A 31 -13.36 -17.60 4.25
CA TRP A 31 -14.58 -18.40 4.34
C TRP A 31 -14.89 -19.09 3.04
N LYS A 32 -14.74 -18.34 1.95
CA LYS A 32 -15.00 -18.80 0.60
C LYS A 32 -13.92 -19.74 0.10
N PHE A 33 -12.65 -19.46 0.41
CA PHE A 33 -11.50 -20.16 -0.17
C PHE A 33 -10.92 -21.28 0.72
N GLY A 34 -11.19 -21.27 2.03
CA GLY A 34 -10.72 -22.30 2.96
C GLY A 34 -9.19 -22.50 2.90
N PHE A 35 -8.75 -23.75 2.64
CA PHE A 35 -7.33 -24.10 2.54
C PHE A 35 -6.61 -23.49 1.34
N LEU A 36 -7.34 -22.90 0.38
CA LEU A 36 -6.74 -22.16 -0.73
C LEU A 36 -6.39 -20.72 -0.35
N PHE A 37 -6.74 -20.26 0.85
CA PHE A 37 -6.41 -18.90 1.30
C PHE A 37 -4.90 -18.54 1.23
N PRO A 38 -3.95 -19.45 1.57
CA PRO A 38 -2.52 -19.18 1.43
C PRO A 38 -2.02 -19.15 -0.03
N ASP A 39 -2.92 -19.18 -1.02
CA ASP A 39 -2.56 -19.05 -2.43
C ASP A 39 -1.80 -17.73 -2.66
N PRO A 40 -0.63 -17.77 -3.32
CA PRO A 40 0.19 -16.60 -3.62
C PRO A 40 -0.56 -15.42 -4.23
N VAL A 41 -1.56 -15.69 -5.09
CA VAL A 41 -2.36 -14.66 -5.75
C VAL A 41 -3.27 -13.95 -4.75
N ILE A 42 -3.88 -14.69 -3.84
CA ILE A 42 -4.72 -14.12 -2.78
C ILE A 42 -3.86 -13.28 -1.85
N LEU A 43 -2.70 -13.80 -1.42
CA LEU A 43 -1.77 -13.07 -0.57
C LEU A 43 -1.28 -11.77 -1.22
N LEU A 44 -0.96 -11.80 -2.51
CA LEU A 44 -0.59 -10.62 -3.29
C LEU A 44 -1.75 -9.61 -3.37
N ALA A 45 -3.00 -10.07 -3.54
CA ALA A 45 -4.16 -9.19 -3.53
C ALA A 45 -4.32 -8.48 -2.17
N TYR A 46 -3.99 -9.13 -1.06
CA TYR A 46 -4.00 -8.48 0.26
C TYR A 46 -2.95 -7.38 0.36
N THR A 47 -1.79 -7.47 -0.29
CA THR A 47 -0.77 -6.39 -0.22
C THR A 47 -1.27 -5.06 -0.79
N ALA A 48 -2.28 -5.12 -1.66
CA ALA A 48 -2.96 -3.96 -2.24
C ALA A 48 -3.61 -3.07 -1.15
N ILE A 49 -4.01 -3.67 -0.02
CA ILE A 49 -4.55 -2.96 1.14
C ILE A 49 -3.52 -1.96 1.70
N ALA A 50 -2.25 -2.36 1.79
CA ALA A 50 -1.20 -1.49 2.30
C ALA A 50 -1.02 -0.24 1.44
N VAL A 51 -1.09 -0.40 0.12
CA VAL A 51 -1.03 0.69 -0.88
C VAL A 51 -2.17 1.68 -0.67
N LEU A 52 -3.40 1.19 -0.47
CA LEU A 52 -4.56 2.06 -0.21
C LEU A 52 -4.42 2.85 1.09
N PHE A 53 -4.04 2.21 2.19
CA PHE A 53 -3.92 2.91 3.47
C PHE A 53 -2.75 3.89 3.48
N ALA A 54 -1.61 3.51 2.91
CA ALA A 54 -0.46 4.40 2.78
C ALA A 54 -0.79 5.64 1.94
N SER A 55 -1.39 5.45 0.76
CA SER A 55 -1.75 6.56 -0.13
C SER A 55 -2.77 7.52 0.48
N ASN A 56 -3.86 7.01 1.07
CA ASN A 56 -4.87 7.89 1.69
C ASN A 56 -4.27 8.72 2.83
N PHE A 57 -3.51 8.08 3.73
CA PHE A 57 -2.86 8.76 4.85
C PHE A 57 -1.90 9.85 4.34
N THR A 58 -1.07 9.52 3.35
CA THR A 58 -0.07 10.46 2.85
C THR A 58 -0.70 11.62 2.09
N VAL A 59 -1.73 11.40 1.27
CA VAL A 59 -2.41 12.50 0.58
C VAL A 59 -2.96 13.51 1.59
N ASP A 60 -3.70 13.05 2.60
CA ASP A 60 -4.30 13.94 3.60
C ASP A 60 -3.24 14.70 4.42
N GLY A 61 -2.10 14.07 4.69
CA GLY A 61 -1.04 14.72 5.47
C GLY A 61 -0.14 15.67 4.67
N VAL A 62 -0.02 15.47 3.34
CA VAL A 62 0.89 16.23 2.46
C VAL A 62 0.20 17.40 1.76
N VAL A 63 -1.11 17.34 1.50
CA VAL A 63 -1.82 18.45 0.87
C VAL A 63 -1.68 19.72 1.72
N GLY A 64 -1.34 20.83 1.04
CA GLY A 64 -1.12 22.14 1.67
C GLY A 64 0.20 22.29 2.42
N GLN A 65 1.07 21.28 2.47
CA GLN A 65 2.35 21.38 3.16
C GLN A 65 3.41 22.12 2.33
N ARG A 66 4.25 22.91 3.00
CA ARG A 66 5.37 23.68 2.41
C ARG A 66 6.74 23.27 2.95
N GLU A 67 6.77 22.42 3.97
CA GLU A 67 7.98 21.96 4.64
C GLU A 67 8.34 20.53 4.25
N ASP A 68 9.55 20.34 3.73
CA ASP A 68 10.05 19.03 3.29
C ASP A 68 10.16 18.04 4.45
N SER A 69 10.56 18.49 5.64
CA SER A 69 10.63 17.68 6.85
C SER A 69 9.28 17.06 7.21
N ILE A 70 8.20 17.84 7.12
CA ILE A 70 6.83 17.39 7.40
C ILE A 70 6.37 16.39 6.34
N VAL A 71 6.64 16.66 5.05
CA VAL A 71 6.27 15.75 3.96
C VAL A 71 6.99 14.40 4.11
N ARG A 72 8.30 14.40 4.37
CA ARG A 72 9.07 13.16 4.59
C ARG A 72 8.56 12.37 5.79
N ALA A 73 8.29 13.05 6.91
CA ALA A 73 7.73 12.41 8.09
C ALA A 73 6.36 11.78 7.77
N THR A 74 5.51 12.50 7.03
CA THR A 74 4.17 12.02 6.64
C THR A 74 4.24 10.81 5.70
N VAL A 75 5.19 10.79 4.76
CA VAL A 75 5.45 9.63 3.88
C VAL A 75 5.85 8.42 4.70
N LEU A 76 6.79 8.58 5.65
CA LEU A 76 7.24 7.49 6.52
C LEU A 76 6.09 6.93 7.36
N TRP A 77 5.33 7.82 8.03
CA TRP A 77 4.17 7.42 8.82
C TRP A 77 3.06 6.80 7.98
N GLY A 78 2.86 7.27 6.75
CA GLY A 78 1.93 6.66 5.79
C GLY A 78 2.34 5.25 5.40
N ALA A 79 3.62 5.01 5.14
CA ALA A 79 4.13 3.67 4.84
C ALA A 79 3.94 2.72 6.03
N VAL A 80 4.27 3.17 7.25
CA VAL A 80 4.07 2.41 8.49
C VAL A 80 2.58 2.10 8.70
N TRP A 81 1.70 3.08 8.50
CA TRP A 81 0.26 2.90 8.63
C TRP A 81 -0.30 1.92 7.60
N GLY A 82 0.15 2.02 6.35
CA GLY A 82 -0.22 1.07 5.30
C GLY A 82 0.18 -0.36 5.65
N PHE A 83 1.42 -0.56 6.11
CA PHE A 83 1.91 -1.85 6.56
C PHE A 83 1.13 -2.39 7.77
N ALA A 84 0.87 -1.55 8.77
CA ALA A 84 0.10 -1.93 9.95
C ALA A 84 -1.33 -2.34 9.61
N GLY A 85 -2.01 -1.58 8.74
CA GLY A 85 -3.36 -1.91 8.27
C GLY A 85 -3.41 -3.25 7.53
N TRP A 86 -2.42 -3.52 6.67
CA TRP A 86 -2.27 -4.82 6.03
C TRP A 86 -2.05 -5.95 7.05
N ALA A 87 -1.12 -5.78 7.99
CA ALA A 87 -0.79 -6.79 8.98
C ALA A 87 -2.01 -7.13 9.86
N MET A 88 -2.79 -6.12 10.24
CA MET A 88 -4.04 -6.32 10.98
C MET A 88 -5.08 -7.09 10.17
N ILE A 89 -5.32 -6.72 8.92
CA ILE A 89 -6.37 -7.35 8.09
C ILE A 89 -5.96 -8.78 7.70
N LEU A 90 -4.70 -8.99 7.31
CA LEU A 90 -4.18 -10.32 6.99
C LEU A 90 -4.13 -11.22 8.24
N GLY A 91 -3.69 -10.67 9.37
CA GLY A 91 -3.68 -11.38 10.66
C GLY A 91 -5.08 -11.79 11.10
N ALA A 92 -6.07 -10.90 10.98
CA ALA A 92 -7.47 -11.21 11.26
C ALA A 92 -8.01 -12.32 10.33
N ALA A 93 -7.66 -12.28 9.05
CA ALA A 93 -8.05 -13.31 8.09
C ALA A 93 -7.47 -14.70 8.45
N PHE A 94 -6.19 -14.77 8.83
CA PHE A 94 -5.59 -16.02 9.31
C PHE A 94 -6.14 -16.50 10.65
N ALA A 95 -6.40 -15.58 11.59
CA ALA A 95 -7.03 -15.92 12.87
C ALA A 95 -8.43 -16.51 12.68
N ALA A 96 -9.23 -15.92 11.79
CA ALA A 96 -10.55 -16.45 11.44
C ALA A 96 -10.45 -17.83 10.77
N LEU A 97 -9.51 -18.02 9.85
CA LEU A 97 -9.26 -19.34 9.23
C LEU A 97 -8.88 -20.40 10.27
N ALA A 98 -8.00 -20.04 11.21
CA ALA A 98 -7.56 -20.93 12.28
C ALA A 98 -8.72 -21.33 13.20
N GLN A 99 -9.59 -20.38 13.56
CA GLN A 99 -10.78 -20.64 14.37
C GLN A 99 -11.78 -21.56 13.66
N TRP A 100 -11.95 -21.40 12.34
CA TRP A 100 -12.92 -22.21 11.59
C TRP A 100 -12.45 -23.62 11.26
N LYS A 101 -11.15 -23.80 11.04
CA LYS A 101 -10.58 -25.10 10.71
C LYS A 101 -10.03 -25.85 11.92
N ASN A 102 -10.07 -25.25 13.11
CA ASN A 102 -9.39 -25.73 14.33
C ASN A 102 -7.91 -26.08 14.08
N GLN A 103 -7.29 -25.43 13.08
CA GLN A 103 -5.92 -25.68 12.68
C GLN A 103 -5.33 -24.40 12.09
N LEU A 104 -4.14 -24.06 12.55
CA LEU A 104 -3.41 -22.90 12.05
C LEU A 104 -2.82 -23.23 10.66
N VAL A 105 -3.47 -22.74 9.61
CA VAL A 105 -2.99 -22.87 8.22
C VAL A 105 -2.25 -21.60 7.85
N LEU A 106 -0.93 -21.62 8.03
CA LEU A 106 -0.04 -20.52 7.66
C LEU A 106 0.85 -20.93 6.47
N PRO A 107 1.14 -19.99 5.54
CA PRO A 107 2.16 -20.22 4.53
C PRO A 107 3.55 -20.33 5.18
N PRO A 108 4.55 -20.91 4.48
CA PRO A 108 5.91 -21.04 5.00
C PRO A 108 6.47 -19.70 5.49
N GLY A 109 7.24 -19.71 6.57
CA GLY A 109 7.77 -18.47 7.19
C GLY A 109 8.55 -17.57 6.22
N LEU A 110 9.30 -18.17 5.29
CA LEU A 110 9.98 -17.43 4.21
C LEU A 110 9.02 -16.69 3.29
N THR A 111 7.84 -17.26 3.02
CA THR A 111 6.79 -16.61 2.23
C THR A 111 6.20 -15.42 2.98
N LEU A 112 5.91 -15.58 4.28
CA LEU A 112 5.43 -14.47 5.10
C LEU A 112 6.45 -13.33 5.20
N LEU A 113 7.72 -13.66 5.39
CA LEU A 113 8.79 -12.66 5.44
C LEU A 113 8.95 -11.92 4.11
N ALA A 114 9.01 -12.65 3.00
CA ALA A 114 9.11 -12.04 1.67
C ALA A 114 7.89 -11.16 1.36
N LEU A 115 6.70 -11.61 1.73
CA LEU A 115 5.46 -10.86 1.60
C LEU A 115 5.46 -9.59 2.46
N ALA A 116 5.94 -9.67 3.70
CA ALA A 116 6.04 -8.51 4.59
C ALA A 116 7.02 -7.47 4.04
N ILE A 117 8.21 -7.89 3.58
CA ILE A 117 9.23 -7.01 2.99
C ILE A 117 8.68 -6.35 1.71
N PHE A 118 8.07 -7.13 0.83
CA PHE A 118 7.46 -6.62 -0.39
C PHE A 118 6.33 -5.63 -0.08
N THR A 119 5.47 -5.93 0.89
CA THR A 119 4.36 -5.07 1.29
C THR A 119 4.86 -3.75 1.88
N ALA A 120 5.91 -3.80 2.71
CA ALA A 120 6.54 -2.60 3.24
C ALA A 120 7.12 -1.72 2.11
N ALA A 121 7.79 -2.32 1.13
CA ALA A 121 8.32 -1.61 -0.02
C ALA A 121 7.21 -1.03 -0.93
N ALA A 122 6.11 -1.76 -1.12
CA ALA A 122 4.94 -1.28 -1.87
C ALA A 122 4.23 -0.13 -1.15
N ALA A 123 4.06 -0.21 0.18
CA ALA A 123 3.51 0.86 1.00
C ALA A 123 4.40 2.12 0.95
N TRP A 124 5.72 1.94 1.03
CA TRP A 124 6.70 3.01 0.86
C TRP A 124 6.58 3.70 -0.50
N LEU A 125 6.62 2.93 -1.60
CA LEU A 125 6.48 3.47 -2.96
C LEU A 125 5.15 4.24 -3.10
N SER A 126 4.06 3.65 -2.61
CA SER A 126 2.73 4.25 -2.65
C SER A 126 2.65 5.56 -1.89
N ALA A 127 3.23 5.63 -0.69
CA ALA A 127 3.32 6.86 0.09
C ALA A 127 4.13 7.94 -0.65
N CYS A 128 5.26 7.60 -1.26
CA CYS A 128 6.05 8.55 -2.04
C CYS A 128 5.29 9.07 -3.28
N LEU A 129 4.59 8.20 -4.02
CA LEU A 129 3.74 8.58 -5.14
C LEU A 129 2.55 9.45 -4.70
N ALA A 130 1.93 9.10 -3.58
CA ALA A 130 0.87 9.87 -2.96
C ALA A 130 1.35 11.27 -2.56
N ALA A 131 2.58 11.40 -2.08
CA ALA A 131 3.15 12.71 -1.76
C ALA A 131 3.39 13.57 -3.02
N VAL A 132 3.94 12.98 -4.10
CA VAL A 132 4.12 13.70 -5.37
C VAL A 132 2.78 14.17 -5.92
N THR A 133 1.77 13.30 -5.94
CA THR A 133 0.43 13.64 -6.44
C THR A 133 -0.28 14.65 -5.54
N ALA A 134 -0.16 14.51 -4.21
CA ALA A 134 -0.70 15.47 -3.24
C ALA A 134 -0.08 16.86 -3.40
N LEU A 135 1.21 16.93 -3.69
CA LEU A 135 1.86 18.21 -3.99
C LEU A 135 1.37 18.79 -5.31
N SER A 136 1.05 17.99 -6.33
CA SER A 136 0.58 18.51 -7.62
C SER A 136 -0.89 18.93 -7.65
N VAL A 137 -1.70 18.56 -6.65
CA VAL A 137 -3.15 18.89 -6.60
C VAL A 137 -3.46 19.97 -5.56
N LEU A 138 -4.59 20.65 -5.76
CA LEU A 138 -5.08 21.69 -4.84
C LEU A 138 -5.94 21.14 -3.69
N SER A 139 -6.51 19.94 -3.85
CA SER A 139 -7.44 19.35 -2.88
C SER A 139 -7.09 17.90 -2.55
N ALA A 140 -7.17 17.55 -1.26
CA ALA A 140 -6.98 16.19 -0.76
C ALA A 140 -8.01 15.20 -1.33
N LYS A 141 -9.22 15.67 -1.64
CA LYS A 141 -10.23 14.83 -2.30
C LYS A 141 -9.73 14.35 -3.67
N THR A 142 -9.29 15.28 -4.52
CA THR A 142 -8.76 14.97 -5.85
C THR A 142 -7.55 14.04 -5.79
N GLY A 143 -6.63 14.28 -4.86
CA GLY A 143 -5.46 13.41 -4.68
C GLY A 143 -5.84 11.98 -4.30
N ARG A 144 -6.80 11.81 -3.38
CA ARG A 144 -7.29 10.47 -3.00
C ARG A 144 -8.03 9.79 -4.14
N ASP A 145 -8.87 10.50 -4.87
CA ASP A 145 -9.62 9.94 -6.00
C ASP A 145 -8.66 9.48 -7.11
N LEU A 146 -7.58 10.24 -7.37
CA LEU A 146 -6.55 9.84 -8.33
C LEU A 146 -5.77 8.60 -7.87
N MET A 147 -5.36 8.55 -6.59
CA MET A 147 -4.67 7.38 -6.04
C MET A 147 -5.56 6.13 -6.04
N ARG A 148 -6.87 6.29 -5.75
CA ARG A 148 -7.85 5.20 -5.82
C ARG A 148 -8.06 4.73 -7.26
N MET A 149 -8.20 5.65 -8.21
CA MET A 149 -8.33 5.30 -9.63
C MET A 149 -7.08 4.55 -10.13
N GLY A 150 -5.88 5.04 -9.79
CA GLY A 150 -4.62 4.35 -10.11
C GLY A 150 -4.53 2.97 -9.46
N PHE A 151 -4.96 2.85 -8.21
CA PHE A 151 -5.07 1.56 -7.52
C PHE A 151 -6.02 0.59 -8.24
N PHE A 152 -7.25 1.04 -8.55
CA PHE A 152 -8.22 0.23 -9.27
C PHE A 152 -7.71 -0.18 -10.64
N PHE A 153 -7.00 0.71 -11.34
CA PHE A 153 -6.37 0.40 -12.62
C PHE A 153 -5.31 -0.68 -12.48
N ILE A 154 -4.44 -0.62 -11.47
CA ILE A 154 -3.43 -1.65 -11.20
C ILE A 154 -4.09 -3.00 -10.89
N VAL A 155 -5.10 -3.02 -10.02
CA VAL A 155 -5.83 -4.25 -9.67
C VAL A 155 -6.53 -4.82 -10.90
N LEU A 156 -7.15 -3.97 -11.71
CA LEU A 156 -7.83 -4.36 -12.94
C LEU A 156 -6.84 -4.94 -13.93
N VAL A 157 -5.70 -4.29 -14.17
CA VAL A 157 -4.62 -4.82 -15.02
C VAL A 157 -4.11 -6.16 -14.48
N LEU A 158 -3.91 -6.30 -13.16
CA LEU A 158 -3.46 -7.57 -12.58
C LEU A 158 -4.47 -8.70 -12.81
N LEU A 159 -5.77 -8.43 -12.59
CA LEU A 159 -6.84 -9.41 -12.80
C LEU A 159 -7.03 -9.75 -14.29
N PHE A 160 -7.04 -8.75 -15.16
CA PHE A 160 -7.19 -8.96 -16.59
C PHE A 160 -5.97 -9.64 -17.19
N ALA A 161 -4.75 -9.22 -16.84
CA ALA A 161 -3.53 -9.82 -17.37
C ALA A 161 -3.37 -11.30 -16.94
N THR A 162 -3.79 -11.64 -15.72
CA THR A 162 -3.71 -13.02 -15.22
C THR A 162 -4.82 -13.94 -15.76
N ARG A 163 -5.99 -13.42 -16.12
CA ARG A 163 -7.14 -14.25 -16.55
C ARG A 163 -7.54 -14.13 -18.01
N LEU A 164 -7.41 -12.95 -18.60
CA LEU A 164 -7.93 -12.58 -19.92
C LEU A 164 -6.83 -12.13 -20.89
N GLY A 165 -5.58 -12.01 -20.41
CA GLY A 165 -4.44 -11.67 -21.24
C GLY A 165 -4.05 -12.80 -22.20
N PRO A 166 -3.22 -12.50 -23.22
CA PRO A 166 -2.63 -13.51 -24.09
C PRO A 166 -1.96 -14.64 -23.30
N ALA A 167 -1.96 -15.86 -23.84
CA ALA A 167 -1.38 -17.03 -23.16
C ALA A 167 0.08 -16.80 -22.73
N SER A 168 0.87 -16.06 -23.50
CA SER A 168 2.24 -15.69 -23.16
C SER A 168 2.33 -14.85 -21.87
N TRP A 169 1.39 -13.94 -21.64
CA TRP A 169 1.33 -13.12 -20.42
C TRP A 169 0.91 -13.96 -19.22
N GLN A 170 -0.05 -14.85 -19.39
CA GLN A 170 -0.48 -15.76 -18.33
C GLN A 170 0.66 -16.71 -17.90
N VAL A 171 1.43 -17.22 -18.87
CA VAL A 171 2.61 -18.05 -18.60
C VAL A 171 3.71 -17.23 -17.90
N ALA A 172 3.98 -16.01 -18.36
CA ALA A 172 4.96 -15.13 -17.75
C ALA A 172 4.59 -14.72 -16.31
N LEU A 173 3.30 -14.46 -16.04
CA LEU A 173 2.80 -14.09 -14.71
C LEU A 173 2.66 -15.31 -13.78
N SER A 174 2.29 -16.47 -14.30
CA SER A 174 2.17 -17.68 -13.49
C SER A 174 3.53 -18.18 -13.00
N TRP A 175 4.62 -17.91 -13.73
CA TRP A 175 5.99 -18.32 -13.36
C TRP A 175 6.46 -17.80 -11.98
N PRO A 176 6.42 -16.48 -11.69
CA PRO A 176 6.76 -15.95 -10.36
C PRO A 176 5.72 -16.29 -9.29
N LEU A 177 4.47 -16.57 -9.67
CA LEU A 177 3.38 -16.92 -8.75
C LEU A 177 3.38 -18.38 -8.30
N ARG A 178 4.27 -19.23 -8.85
CA ARG A 178 4.43 -20.62 -8.36
C ARG A 178 4.93 -20.62 -6.92
N GLN A 179 4.32 -21.44 -6.06
CA GLN A 179 4.59 -21.48 -4.61
C GLN A 179 6.10 -21.54 -4.25
N GLY A 180 6.90 -22.33 -4.99
CA GLY A 180 8.34 -22.44 -4.73
C GLY A 180 9.18 -21.21 -5.10
N ARG A 181 8.66 -20.30 -5.95
CA ARG A 181 9.37 -19.11 -6.45
C ARG A 181 8.79 -17.80 -5.97
N PHE A 182 7.55 -17.82 -5.48
CA PHE A 182 6.86 -16.67 -4.94
C PHE A 182 7.69 -15.87 -3.91
N PRO A 183 8.30 -16.47 -2.87
CA PRO A 183 9.11 -15.69 -1.93
C PRO A 183 10.32 -15.02 -2.60
N ILE A 184 10.96 -15.69 -3.56
CA ILE A 184 12.12 -15.15 -4.29
C ILE A 184 11.68 -13.97 -5.17
N ALA A 185 10.55 -14.11 -5.87
CA ALA A 185 10.01 -13.06 -6.74
C ALA A 185 9.62 -11.80 -5.94
N LEU A 186 9.02 -11.97 -4.76
CA LEU A 186 8.68 -10.86 -3.88
C LEU A 186 9.93 -10.19 -3.31
N ALA A 187 10.88 -10.99 -2.82
CA ALA A 187 12.12 -10.48 -2.25
C ALA A 187 12.97 -9.74 -3.30
N SER A 188 12.98 -10.20 -4.56
CA SER A 188 13.70 -9.54 -5.64
C SER A 188 13.01 -8.26 -6.13
N ALA A 189 11.67 -8.20 -6.11
CA ALA A 189 10.91 -7.01 -6.49
C ALA A 189 10.99 -5.88 -5.45
N ALA A 190 11.02 -6.23 -4.16
CA ALA A 190 11.05 -5.26 -3.06
C ALA A 190 12.13 -4.16 -3.16
N PRO A 191 13.42 -4.45 -3.45
CA PRO A 191 14.44 -3.41 -3.59
C PRO A 191 14.16 -2.44 -4.74
N PHE A 192 13.58 -2.90 -5.85
CA PHE A 192 13.20 -2.01 -6.95
C PHE A 192 12.07 -1.06 -6.56
N LEU A 193 11.06 -1.55 -5.81
CA LEU A 193 9.99 -0.71 -5.28
C LEU A 193 10.54 0.31 -4.27
N ALA A 194 11.44 -0.11 -3.39
CA ALA A 194 12.09 0.77 -2.42
C ALA A 194 12.91 1.87 -3.12
N ALA A 195 13.71 1.50 -4.12
CA ALA A 195 14.52 2.43 -4.92
C ALA A 195 13.64 3.40 -5.72
N ALA A 196 12.56 2.92 -6.35
CA ALA A 196 11.61 3.77 -7.04
C ALA A 196 10.94 4.77 -6.07
N GLY A 197 10.55 4.32 -4.88
CA GLY A 197 9.99 5.18 -3.84
C GLY A 197 10.98 6.28 -3.41
N TRP A 198 12.27 5.96 -3.31
CA TRP A 198 13.31 6.95 -3.03
C TRP A 198 13.42 8.02 -4.12
N VAL A 199 13.35 7.63 -5.40
CA VAL A 199 13.35 8.58 -6.52
C VAL A 199 12.16 9.54 -6.43
N PHE A 200 10.96 9.04 -6.13
CA PHE A 200 9.78 9.88 -5.95
C PHE A 200 9.88 10.80 -4.74
N LEU A 201 10.46 10.34 -3.62
CA LEU A 201 10.71 11.19 -2.45
C LEU A 201 11.71 12.31 -2.75
N ARG A 202 12.76 12.05 -3.55
CA ARG A 202 13.65 13.12 -4.00
C ARG A 202 12.91 14.15 -4.86
N LYS A 203 11.98 13.69 -5.70
CA LYS A 203 11.14 14.55 -6.53
C LYS A 203 10.22 15.46 -5.69
N THR A 204 9.68 14.99 -4.56
CA THR A 204 8.88 15.85 -3.68
C THR A 204 9.71 17.00 -3.09
N GLY A 205 10.96 16.72 -2.71
CA GLY A 205 11.88 17.76 -2.23
C GLY A 205 12.18 18.82 -3.28
N ALA A 206 12.41 18.40 -4.54
CA ALA A 206 12.60 19.33 -5.65
C ALA A 206 11.36 20.21 -5.91
N MET A 207 10.16 19.61 -5.93
CA MET A 207 8.90 20.35 -6.11
C MET A 207 8.66 21.39 -5.01
N LEU A 208 9.02 21.08 -3.76
CA LEU A 208 8.90 22.03 -2.65
C LEU A 208 9.92 23.17 -2.75
N ALA A 209 11.14 22.88 -3.20
CA ALA A 209 12.17 23.89 -3.42
C ALA A 209 11.75 24.88 -4.53
N ASP A 210 11.19 24.39 -5.63
CA ASP A 210 10.70 25.22 -6.73
C ASP A 210 9.55 26.14 -6.28
N ARG A 211 8.62 25.63 -5.46
CA ARG A 211 7.54 26.43 -4.87
C ARG A 211 8.04 27.56 -3.99
N ARG A 212 9.12 27.34 -3.22
CA ARG A 212 9.71 28.40 -2.39
C ARG A 212 10.32 29.52 -3.24
N ARG A 213 11.00 29.16 -4.33
CA ARG A 213 11.60 30.13 -5.27
C ARG A 213 10.55 30.95 -6.04
N GLY A 214 9.44 30.33 -6.42
CA GLY A 214 8.35 31.04 -7.11
C GLY A 214 7.69 32.13 -6.26
N LEU A 215 7.62 31.93 -4.93
CA LEU A 215 7.06 32.93 -4.01
C LEU A 215 8.01 34.11 -3.76
N SER A 216 9.32 33.86 -3.67
CA SER A 216 10.30 34.94 -3.45
C SER A 216 10.41 35.95 -4.60
N ILE A 217 9.91 35.60 -5.79
CA ILE A 217 9.89 36.50 -6.97
C ILE A 217 8.63 37.39 -6.98
N LEU A 218 7.56 36.98 -6.29
CA LEU A 218 6.30 37.74 -6.22
C LEU A 218 6.29 38.77 -5.08
N ASP A 219 7.19 38.61 -4.10
CA ASP A 219 7.34 39.51 -2.95
C ASP A 219 8.42 40.60 -3.16
N SER A 220 9.03 40.67 -4.35
CA SER A 220 10.03 41.67 -4.77
C SER A 220 9.50 42.61 -5.83
#